data_AF-A0AAU9VLR3-F1
#
_entry.id   AF-A0AAU9VLR3-F1
#
_cell.length_a   1.000
_cell.length_b   1.000
_cell.length_c   1.000
_cell.angle_alpha   90.00
_cell.angle_beta   90.00
_cell.angle_gamma   90.00
#
_symmetry.space_group_name_H-M   'P 1'
#
loop_
_entity.id
_entity.type
_entity.pdbx_description
1 polymer ?
#
loop_
_entity_poly.entity_id
_entity_poly.type
_entity_poly.pdbx_seq_one_letter_code
_entity_poly.pdbx_strand_id
1 'polypeptide(L)'
;MEKDTSENATSQELTAEDSDLEALGNEIALENLRIAVNLQVTVPQHPIVVRNRNLCELSKAKKLDIPVLKVAELREMCESLQLEISGSLARKKSFIEPLNPYAKCFTCFTRAENER
;
A
#
# COMPACT_ATOMS: atom_id res chain seq x y z
N MET A 1 -46.35 -22.23 43.55
CA MET A 1 -45.72 -23.03 42.48
C MET A 1 -46.76 -23.25 41.41
N GLU A 2 -46.82 -22.37 40.43
CA GLU A 2 -47.24 -22.69 39.05
C GLU A 2 -46.41 -21.77 38.15
N LYS A 3 -45.94 -22.35 37.05
CA LYS A 3 -44.77 -21.97 36.27
C LYS A 3 -45.29 -21.57 34.90
N ASP A 4 -45.10 -20.32 34.49
CA ASP A 4 -45.24 -19.93 33.08
C ASP A 4 -44.00 -19.17 32.64
N THR A 5 -43.03 -19.97 32.17
CA THR A 5 -41.95 -19.55 31.29
C THR A 5 -42.55 -19.15 29.95
N SER A 6 -42.68 -17.84 29.70
CA SER A 6 -42.89 -17.31 28.36
C SER A 6 -41.52 -17.13 27.68
N GLU A 7 -41.04 -18.21 27.07
CA GLU A 7 -39.96 -18.15 26.08
C GLU A 7 -40.60 -17.75 24.74
N ASN A 8 -40.73 -16.44 24.49
CA ASN A 8 -41.04 -15.96 23.15
C ASN A 8 -39.76 -15.98 22.30
N ALA A 9 -39.35 -17.17 21.89
CA ALA A 9 -38.36 -17.35 20.84
C ALA A 9 -39.02 -16.93 19.51
N THR A 10 -38.76 -15.69 19.09
CA THR A 10 -39.05 -15.25 17.72
C THR A 10 -38.08 -15.98 16.78
N SER A 11 -38.48 -17.17 16.33
CA SER A 11 -37.89 -17.84 15.18
C SER A 11 -38.40 -17.15 13.92
N GLN A 12 -37.69 -16.11 13.46
CA GLN A 12 -37.90 -15.59 12.11
C GLN A 12 -37.36 -16.65 11.13
N GLU A 13 -38.26 -17.30 10.38
CA GLU A 13 -37.89 -18.06 9.18
C GLU A 13 -37.30 -17.07 8.16
N LEU A 14 -36.04 -17.24 7.81
CA LEU A 14 -35.39 -16.49 6.75
C LEU A 14 -35.99 -16.92 5.41
N THR A 15 -36.49 -15.95 4.63
CA THR A 15 -36.98 -16.22 3.29
C THR A 15 -35.80 -16.37 2.32
N ALA A 16 -36.04 -16.98 1.15
CA ALA A 16 -35.02 -17.05 0.09
C ALA A 16 -34.55 -15.64 -0.34
N GLU A 17 -35.44 -14.65 -0.28
CA GLU A 17 -35.16 -13.25 -0.59
C GLU A 17 -34.24 -12.61 0.47
N ASP A 18 -34.42 -12.94 1.75
CA ASP A 18 -33.51 -12.51 2.82
C ASP A 18 -32.10 -13.11 2.64
N SER A 19 -32.04 -14.38 2.23
CA SER A 19 -30.78 -15.07 1.93
C SER A 19 -30.05 -14.46 0.73
N ASP A 20 -30.77 -14.10 -0.34
CA ASP A 20 -30.17 -13.49 -1.53
C ASP A 20 -29.67 -12.06 -1.24
N LEU A 21 -30.41 -11.29 -0.42
CA LEU A 21 -29.97 -9.96 0.04
C LEU A 21 -28.72 -10.05 0.93
N GLU A 22 -28.66 -11.03 1.82
CA GLU A 22 -27.48 -11.29 2.64
C GLU A 22 -26.27 -11.69 1.77
N ALA A 23 -26.47 -12.56 0.79
CA ALA A 23 -25.43 -12.96 -0.15
C ALA A 23 -24.87 -11.75 -0.92
N LEU A 24 -25.74 -10.88 -1.44
CA LEU A 24 -25.32 -9.65 -2.11
C LEU A 24 -24.55 -8.72 -1.17
N GLY A 25 -25.00 -8.57 0.08
CA GLY A 25 -24.30 -7.79 1.10
C GLY A 25 -22.89 -8.32 1.36
N ASN A 26 -22.74 -9.65 1.42
CA ASN A 26 -21.45 -10.31 1.61
C ASN A 26 -20.50 -10.12 0.42
N GLU A 27 -21.00 -10.21 -0.82
CA GLU A 27 -20.20 -9.94 -2.02
C GLU A 27 -19.65 -8.51 -2.05
N ILE A 28 -20.49 -7.52 -1.72
CA ILE A 28 -20.09 -6.12 -1.64
C ILE A 28 -19.05 -5.93 -0.54
N ALA A 29 -19.27 -6.52 0.64
CA ALA A 29 -18.33 -6.43 1.75
C ALA A 29 -16.97 -7.04 1.38
N LEU A 30 -16.96 -8.18 0.68
CA LEU A 30 -15.76 -8.84 0.24
C LEU A 30 -14.98 -8.00 -0.79
N GLU A 31 -15.66 -7.40 -1.77
CA GLU A 31 -15.01 -6.54 -2.76
C GLU A 31 -14.45 -5.27 -2.11
N ASN A 32 -15.19 -4.65 -1.19
CA ASN A 32 -14.69 -3.52 -0.41
C ASN A 32 -13.42 -3.88 0.39
N LEU A 33 -13.40 -5.06 0.99
CA LEU A 33 -12.25 -5.55 1.75
C LEU A 33 -11.05 -5.82 0.83
N ARG A 34 -11.29 -6.40 -0.35
CA ARG A 34 -10.27 -6.60 -1.39
C ARG A 34 -9.67 -5.28 -1.86
N ILE A 35 -10.48 -4.27 -2.12
CA ILE A 35 -10.02 -2.93 -2.51
C ILE A 35 -9.18 -2.32 -1.38
N ALA A 36 -9.66 -2.36 -0.14
CA ALA A 36 -8.95 -1.80 1.01
C ALA A 36 -7.60 -2.48 1.25
N VAL A 37 -7.53 -3.81 1.16
CA VAL A 37 -6.29 -4.58 1.26
C VAL A 37 -5.36 -4.19 0.12
N ASN A 38 -5.84 -4.18 -1.13
CA ASN A 38 -5.03 -3.80 -2.28
C ASN A 38 -4.42 -2.40 -2.13
N LEU A 39 -5.19 -1.42 -1.65
CA LEU A 39 -4.65 -0.07 -1.38
C LEU A 39 -3.54 -0.08 -0.33
N GLN A 40 -3.60 -0.97 0.66
CA GLN A 40 -2.58 -1.08 1.70
C GLN A 40 -1.32 -1.85 1.26
N VAL A 41 -1.47 -2.87 0.41
CA VAL A 41 -0.34 -3.73 0.01
C VAL A 41 0.33 -3.34 -1.31
N THR A 42 -0.41 -2.71 -2.23
CA THR A 42 0.14 -2.38 -3.58
C THR A 42 0.76 -1.00 -3.66
N VAL A 43 0.41 -0.08 -2.76
CA VAL A 43 0.93 1.28 -2.76
C VAL A 43 1.98 1.40 -1.65
N PRO A 44 3.25 1.69 -1.98
CA PRO A 44 4.24 1.96 -0.94
C PRO A 44 3.75 3.11 -0.05
N GLN A 45 3.79 2.91 1.27
CA GLN A 45 3.46 3.99 2.20
C GLN A 45 4.52 5.09 2.10
N HIS A 46 4.06 6.28 1.74
CA HIS A 46 4.91 7.44 1.56
C HIS A 46 4.99 8.29 2.83
N PRO A 47 6.15 8.91 3.13
CA PRO A 47 7.38 8.91 2.36
C PRO A 47 8.15 7.58 2.45
N ILE A 48 8.77 7.15 1.35
CA ILE A 48 9.61 5.95 1.33
C ILE A 48 10.96 6.31 1.94
N VAL A 49 11.21 5.87 3.17
CA VAL A 49 12.48 6.11 3.88
C VAL A 49 13.28 4.81 3.96
N VAL A 50 14.49 4.81 3.41
CA VAL A 50 15.45 3.70 3.54
C VAL A 50 16.69 4.21 4.24
N ARG A 51 17.05 3.61 5.39
CA ARG A 51 18.24 3.97 6.19
C ARG A 51 18.43 5.48 6.39
N ASN A 52 17.34 6.18 6.72
CA ASN A 52 17.29 7.63 6.96
C ASN A 52 17.35 8.51 5.70
N ARG A 53 17.25 7.95 4.49
CA ARG A 53 17.13 8.71 3.24
C ARG A 53 15.69 8.66 2.73
N ASN A 54 15.08 9.83 2.54
CA ASN A 54 13.77 9.95 1.91
C ASN A 54 13.92 9.82 0.38
N LEU A 55 13.51 8.68 -0.16
CA LEU A 55 13.62 8.39 -1.59
C LEU A 55 12.76 9.33 -2.44
N CYS A 56 11.59 9.72 -1.93
CA CYS A 56 10.68 10.63 -2.61
C CYS A 56 11.30 12.03 -2.78
N GLU A 57 11.96 12.55 -1.75
CA GLU A 57 12.70 13.81 -1.81
C GLU A 57 13.92 13.72 -2.74
N LEU A 58 14.68 12.63 -2.68
CA LEU A 58 15.83 12.42 -3.56
C LEU A 58 15.42 12.36 -5.03
N SER A 59 14.30 11.70 -5.33
CA SER A 59 13.73 11.65 -6.69
C SER A 59 13.22 13.02 -7.13
N LYS A 60 12.42 13.72 -6.29
CA LYS A 60 11.91 15.07 -6.59
C LYS A 60 13.04 16.07 -6.83
N ALA A 61 14.10 16.02 -6.04
CA ALA A 61 15.26 16.90 -6.16
C ALA A 61 16.25 16.47 -7.26
N LYS A 62 16.00 15.37 -7.97
CA LYS A 62 16.93 14.75 -8.93
C LYS A 62 18.31 14.46 -8.32
N LYS A 63 18.33 14.14 -7.02
CA LYS A 63 19.55 13.92 -6.22
C LYS A 63 19.98 12.47 -6.13
N LEU A 64 19.38 11.56 -6.89
CA LEU A 64 19.77 10.14 -6.89
C LEU A 64 21.12 9.87 -7.57
N ASP A 65 21.55 10.74 -8.50
CA ASP A 65 22.83 10.61 -9.21
C ASP A 65 23.96 11.48 -8.61
N ILE A 66 23.77 12.05 -7.42
CA ILE A 66 24.82 12.90 -6.83
C ILE A 66 26.06 12.07 -6.47
N PRO A 67 27.28 12.65 -6.54
CA PRO A 67 28.52 11.96 -6.19
C PRO A 67 28.53 11.35 -4.79
N VAL A 68 27.86 12.03 -3.84
CA VAL A 68 27.76 11.63 -2.42
C VAL A 68 27.03 10.30 -2.22
N LEU A 69 26.06 9.97 -3.08
CA LEU A 69 25.33 8.69 -3.03
C LEU A 69 26.20 7.59 -3.63
N LYS A 70 26.64 6.65 -2.80
CA LYS A 70 27.49 5.55 -3.27
C LYS A 70 26.66 4.47 -3.97
N VAL A 71 27.29 3.73 -4.89
CA VAL A 71 26.67 2.58 -5.57
C VAL A 71 26.15 1.56 -4.56
N ALA A 72 26.90 1.31 -3.47
CA ALA A 72 26.48 0.41 -2.40
C ALA A 72 25.17 0.84 -1.72
N GLU A 73 24.97 2.14 -1.50
CA GLU A 73 23.74 2.66 -0.90
C GLU A 73 22.56 2.55 -1.87
N LEU A 74 22.77 2.83 -3.16
CA LEU A 74 21.75 2.66 -4.19
C LEU A 74 21.35 1.18 -4.34
N ARG A 75 22.32 0.28 -4.34
CA ARG A 75 22.09 -1.17 -4.36
C ARG A 75 21.25 -1.61 -3.17
N GLU A 76 21.63 -1.19 -1.98
CA GLU A 76 20.92 -1.56 -0.77
C GLU A 76 19.49 -1.01 -0.72
N MET A 77 19.25 0.19 -1.26
CA MET A 77 17.90 0.72 -1.42
C MET A 77 17.07 -0.16 -2.35
N CYS A 78 17.63 -0.56 -3.50
CA CYS A 78 16.95 -1.52 -4.40
C CYS A 78 16.67 -2.86 -3.71
N GLU A 79 17.63 -3.40 -2.96
CA GLU A 79 17.46 -4.68 -2.25
C GLU A 79 16.42 -4.60 -1.14
N SER A 80 16.42 -3.52 -0.35
CA SER A 80 15.44 -3.28 0.71
C SER A 80 14.02 -3.16 0.16
N LEU A 81 13.89 -2.58 -1.02
CA LEU A 81 12.62 -2.40 -1.73
C LEU A 81 12.28 -3.57 -2.67
N GLN A 82 13.12 -4.61 -2.69
CA GLN A 82 12.99 -5.77 -3.56
C GLN A 82 12.78 -5.41 -5.04
N LEU A 83 13.48 -4.37 -5.50
CA LEU A 83 13.41 -3.91 -6.89
C LEU A 83 14.31 -4.77 -7.77
N GLU A 84 13.79 -5.14 -8.93
CA GLU A 84 14.58 -5.79 -9.97
C GLU A 84 15.59 -4.80 -10.54
N ILE A 85 16.87 -5.20 -10.56
CA ILE A 85 17.97 -4.41 -11.11
C ILE A 85 18.38 -5.02 -12.44
N SER A 86 18.24 -4.24 -13.51
CA SER A 86 18.73 -4.62 -14.83
C SER A 86 20.04 -3.90 -15.15
N GLY A 87 21.03 -4.66 -15.64
CA GLY A 87 22.30 -4.11 -16.14
C GLY A 87 23.49 -4.23 -15.17
N SER A 88 24.46 -3.33 -15.30
CA SER A 88 25.75 -3.43 -14.62
C SER A 88 25.68 -2.94 -13.17
N LEU A 89 26.00 -3.84 -12.24
CA LEU A 89 26.08 -3.55 -10.80
C LEU A 89 27.20 -2.55 -10.43
N ALA A 90 28.11 -2.24 -11.36
CA ALA A 90 29.17 -1.25 -11.16
C ALA A 90 28.70 0.19 -11.46
N ARG A 91 27.57 0.37 -12.16
CA ARG A 91 27.09 1.69 -12.58
C ARG A 91 25.90 2.12 -11.73
N LYS A 92 25.95 3.36 -11.21
CA LYS A 92 24.82 3.97 -10.47
C LYS A 92 23.51 3.91 -11.26
N LYS A 93 23.60 4.14 -12.58
CA LYS A 93 22.44 4.19 -13.47
C LYS A 93 21.54 2.96 -13.36
N SER A 94 22.12 1.76 -13.24
CA SER A 94 21.35 0.51 -13.13
C SER A 94 20.49 0.42 -11.87
N PHE A 95 20.83 1.17 -10.81
CA PHE A 95 20.03 1.25 -9.60
C PHE A 95 19.08 2.45 -9.61
N ILE A 96 19.48 3.56 -10.23
CA ILE A 96 18.65 4.77 -10.33
C ILE A 96 17.44 4.55 -11.23
N GLU A 97 17.59 3.79 -12.33
CA GLU A 97 16.51 3.49 -13.27
C GLU A 97 15.26 2.86 -12.60
N PRO A 98 15.37 1.83 -11.74
CA PRO A 98 14.22 1.31 -11.00
C PRO A 98 13.77 2.18 -9.81
N LEU A 99 14.68 2.90 -9.15
CA LEU A 99 14.34 3.75 -7.99
C LEU A 99 13.51 4.98 -8.36
N ASN A 100 13.80 5.61 -9.49
CA ASN A 100 13.10 6.81 -9.96
C ASN A 100 11.58 6.62 -10.12
N PRO A 101 11.09 5.63 -10.90
CA PRO A 101 9.66 5.40 -11.06
C PRO A 101 9.03 4.89 -9.77
N TYR A 102 9.72 4.07 -8.97
CA TYR A 102 9.21 3.60 -7.69
C TYR A 102 8.93 4.75 -6.70
N ALA A 103 9.79 5.77 -6.71
CA ALA A 103 9.63 6.95 -5.88
C ALA A 103 8.56 7.93 -6.40
N LYS A 104 8.11 7.79 -7.65
CA LYS A 104 7.10 8.67 -8.25
C LYS A 104 5.71 8.26 -7.77
N CYS A 105 5.22 8.93 -6.74
CA CYS A 105 3.83 8.85 -6.34
C CYS A 105 3.22 10.25 -6.19
N PHE A 106 2.04 10.44 -6.79
CA PHE A 106 1.34 11.72 -6.84
C PHE A 106 1.06 12.29 -5.45
N THR A 107 0.84 11.44 -4.43
CA THR A 107 0.56 11.85 -3.05
C THR A 107 1.77 12.48 -2.34
N CYS A 108 3.00 12.17 -2.77
CA CYS A 108 4.22 12.84 -2.28
C CYS A 108 4.39 14.25 -2.84
N PHE A 109 3.85 14.51 -4.04
CA PHE A 109 4.02 15.80 -4.69
C PHE A 109 3.04 16.85 -4.15
N THR A 110 1.86 16.43 -3.67
CA THR A 110 0.81 17.32 -3.16
C THR A 110 0.97 17.70 -1.69
N ARG A 111 1.44 16.79 -0.81
CA ARG A 111 1.60 17.11 0.63
C ARG A 111 2.66 18.19 0.92
N ALA A 112 3.66 18.34 0.06
CA ALA A 112 4.74 19.31 0.27
C ALA A 112 4.37 20.76 -0.07
N GLU A 113 3.20 21.01 -0.68
CA GLU A 113 2.76 22.37 -1.05
C GLU A 113 1.86 23.04 -0.01
N ASN A 114 1.33 22.29 0.98
CA ASN A 114 0.47 22.82 2.04
C ASN A 114 1.21 23.16 3.34
N GLU A 115 2.53 23.03 3.38
CA GLU A 115 3.38 23.39 4.55
C GLU A 115 4.31 24.59 4.25
N ARG A 116 3.96 25.46 3.29
CA ARG A 116 4.68 26.71 3.03
C ARG A 116 3.78 27.93 3.20
#